data_AF-A0A6P0DW52-F1
#
_entry.id   AF-A0A6P0DW52-F1
#
_cell.length_a   1.000
_cell.length_b   1.000
_cell.length_c   1.000
_cell.angle_alpha   90.00
_cell.angle_beta   90.00
_cell.angle_gamma   90.00
#
_symmetry.space_group_name_H-M   'P 1'
#
loop_
_entity.id
_entity.type
_entity.pdbx_description
1 polymer ?
#
loop_
_entity_poly.entity_id
_entity_poly.type
_entity_poly.pdbx_seq_one_letter_code
_entity_poly.pdbx_strand_id
1 'polypeptide(L)'
;IYTFQCRRMDRFRHGPVLFAGDSAHQVSPFGARGANSGIQDADNLGWKLALLVKGLAGDALLDTYDQERVHGADENIVNSTRATDFITPKSAISKLFRNAVLSLAEAAPFARTIVNSGRLSLPCTYDGSRLNGPDATGLPARTRPG
;
A
#
# COMPACT_ATOMS: atom_id res chain seq x y z
N ILE A 1 -26.11 9.51 -0.92
CA ILE A 1 -25.43 8.46 -0.12
C ILE A 1 -24.03 8.31 -0.69
N TYR A 2 -22.98 8.54 0.10
CA TYR A 2 -21.59 8.42 -0.34
C TYR A 2 -21.15 6.95 -0.22
N THR A 3 -20.58 6.39 -1.29
CA THR A 3 -20.11 5.00 -1.33
C THR A 3 -18.60 4.99 -1.48
N PHE A 4 -17.90 4.38 -0.52
CA PHE A 4 -16.45 4.24 -0.58
C PHE A 4 -16.05 3.31 -1.71
N GLN A 5 -15.09 3.74 -2.53
CA GLN A 5 -14.49 2.97 -3.61
C GLN A 5 -13.03 2.70 -3.26
N CYS A 6 -12.58 1.47 -3.44
CA CYS A 6 -11.16 1.14 -3.41
C CYS A 6 -10.77 0.74 -4.84
N ARG A 7 -9.98 1.60 -5.50
CA ARG A 7 -9.60 1.42 -6.90
C ARG A 7 -8.29 2.13 -7.19
N ARG A 8 -7.61 1.73 -8.26
CA ARG A 8 -6.42 2.43 -8.76
C ARG A 8 -6.38 2.37 -10.28
N MET A 9 -5.54 3.20 -10.88
CA MET A 9 -5.17 3.07 -12.28
C MET A 9 -4.38 1.78 -12.52
N ASP A 10 -4.46 1.24 -13.73
CA ASP A 10 -3.64 0.08 -14.14
C ASP A 10 -2.14 0.43 -14.16
N ARG A 11 -1.84 1.68 -14.55
CA ARG A 11 -0.50 2.25 -14.60
C ARG A 11 -0.54 3.67 -14.04
N PHE A 12 0.47 4.05 -13.27
CA PHE A 12 0.65 5.40 -12.73
C PHE A 12 1.49 6.27 -13.68
N ARG A 13 2.18 5.64 -14.64
CA ARG A 13 2.94 6.33 -15.68
C ARG A 13 2.38 6.08 -17.08
N HIS A 14 2.17 7.18 -17.81
CA HIS A 14 1.78 7.21 -19.22
C HIS A 14 2.74 8.12 -20.00
N GLY A 15 3.90 7.58 -20.37
CA GLY A 15 4.96 8.35 -21.03
C GLY A 15 5.47 9.49 -20.13
N PRO A 16 5.33 10.77 -20.54
CA PRO A 16 5.73 11.92 -19.72
C PRO A 16 4.69 12.29 -18.65
N VAL A 17 3.50 11.68 -18.66
CA VAL A 17 2.43 11.97 -17.68
C VAL A 17 2.49 10.99 -16.53
N LEU A 18 2.47 11.49 -15.31
CA LEU A 18 2.50 10.70 -14.07
C LEU A 18 1.35 11.08 -13.15
N PHE A 19 0.82 10.09 -12.42
CA PHE A 19 -0.29 10.25 -11.48
C PHE A 19 0.16 9.81 -10.08
N ALA A 20 -0.16 10.61 -9.06
CA ALA A 20 0.18 10.36 -7.67
C ALA A 20 -1.01 10.67 -6.73
N GLY A 21 -1.05 10.00 -5.57
CA GLY A 21 -2.12 10.16 -4.58
C GLY A 21 -3.50 9.82 -5.14
N ASP A 22 -4.51 10.59 -4.74
CA ASP A 22 -5.92 10.36 -5.11
C ASP A 22 -6.19 10.37 -6.62
N SER A 23 -5.30 10.97 -7.42
CA SER A 23 -5.37 10.94 -8.89
C SER A 23 -5.01 9.56 -9.47
N ALA A 24 -4.23 8.76 -8.74
CA ALA A 24 -3.75 7.44 -9.15
C ALA A 24 -4.50 6.30 -8.45
N HIS A 25 -4.87 6.49 -7.18
CA HIS A 25 -5.56 5.47 -6.39
C HIS A 25 -6.49 6.08 -5.34
N GLN A 26 -7.59 5.41 -5.07
CA GLN A 26 -8.56 5.77 -4.05
C GLN A 26 -8.70 4.60 -3.09
N VAL A 27 -8.65 4.89 -1.81
CA VAL A 27 -8.81 3.92 -0.73
C VAL A 27 -9.88 4.39 0.23
N SER A 28 -10.53 3.44 0.90
CA SER A 28 -11.42 3.74 2.01
C SER A 28 -10.70 4.58 3.08
N PRO A 29 -11.36 5.58 3.70
CA PRO A 29 -10.75 6.40 4.75
C PRO A 29 -10.47 5.57 6.02
N PHE A 30 -11.11 4.40 6.16
CA PHE A 30 -10.87 3.48 7.26
C PHE A 30 -9.43 2.95 7.18
N GLY A 31 -8.59 3.40 8.12
CA GLY A 31 -7.16 3.06 8.19
C GLY A 31 -6.21 4.20 7.81
N ALA A 32 -6.71 5.41 7.55
CA ALA A 32 -5.90 6.61 7.28
C ALA A 32 -4.87 6.43 6.13
N ARG A 33 -5.18 5.64 5.10
CA ARG A 33 -4.19 5.25 4.08
C ARG A 33 -4.07 6.21 2.90
N GLY A 34 -5.11 6.96 2.54
CA GLY A 34 -5.12 7.80 1.33
C GLY A 34 -4.02 8.85 1.32
N ALA A 35 -4.08 9.82 2.23
CA ALA A 35 -3.09 10.88 2.32
C ALA A 35 -1.66 10.36 2.57
N ASN A 36 -1.49 9.35 3.45
CA ASN A 36 -0.18 8.76 3.72
C ASN A 36 0.43 8.10 2.48
N SER A 37 -0.39 7.43 1.66
CA SER A 37 0.08 6.81 0.41
C SER A 37 0.46 7.86 -0.62
N GLY A 38 -0.30 8.95 -0.71
CA GLY A 38 0.04 10.07 -1.60
C GLY A 38 1.37 10.74 -1.25
N ILE A 39 1.68 10.89 0.04
CA ILE A 39 2.99 11.39 0.49
C ILE A 39 4.11 10.44 0.05
N GLN A 40 3.92 9.13 0.22
CA GLN A 40 4.90 8.13 -0.22
C GLN A 40 5.06 8.09 -1.75
N ASP A 41 3.99 8.35 -2.52
CA ASP A 41 4.09 8.46 -3.97
C ASP A 41 4.97 9.65 -4.36
N ALA A 42 4.76 10.80 -3.72
CA ALA A 42 5.53 12.02 -3.98
C ALA A 42 7.00 11.85 -3.58
N ASP A 43 7.26 11.23 -2.43
CA ASP A 43 8.63 10.93 -1.96
C ASP A 43 9.36 9.98 -2.93
N ASN A 44 8.71 8.89 -3.36
CA ASN A 44 9.29 7.95 -4.32
C ASN A 44 9.53 8.60 -5.70
N LEU A 45 8.60 9.43 -6.17
CA LEU A 45 8.69 10.07 -7.49
C LEU A 45 9.71 11.22 -7.52
N GLY A 46 9.78 12.04 -6.47
CA GLY A 46 10.47 13.32 -6.49
C GLY A 46 11.95 13.21 -6.88
N TRP A 47 12.68 12.26 -6.27
CA TRP A 47 14.09 12.07 -6.57
C TRP A 47 14.32 11.45 -7.95
N LYS A 48 13.46 10.51 -8.37
CA LYS A 48 13.56 9.85 -9.69
C LYS A 48 13.33 10.84 -10.82
N LEU A 49 12.30 11.68 -10.66
CA LEU A 49 11.99 12.73 -11.62
C LEU A 49 13.11 13.78 -11.67
N ALA A 50 13.67 14.17 -10.53
CA ALA A 50 14.79 15.10 -10.48
C ALA A 50 16.04 14.55 -11.22
N LEU A 51 16.33 13.25 -11.10
CA LEU A 51 17.44 12.64 -11.84
C LEU A 51 17.18 12.59 -13.35
N LEU A 52 15.95 12.29 -13.78
CA LEU A 52 15.58 12.31 -15.19
C LEU A 52 15.72 13.73 -15.79
N VAL A 53 15.16 14.75 -15.11
CA VAL A 53 15.22 16.15 -15.56
C VAL A 53 16.66 16.65 -15.66
N LYS A 54 17.55 16.20 -14.78
CA LYS A 54 18.98 16.53 -14.81
C LYS A 54 19.78 15.72 -15.84
N GLY A 55 19.15 14.78 -16.55
CA GLY A 55 19.83 13.88 -17.50
C GLY A 55 20.75 12.86 -16.84
N LEU A 56 20.57 12.59 -15.54
CA LEU A 56 21.40 11.67 -14.75
C LEU A 56 20.84 10.24 -14.69
N ALA A 57 19.59 10.05 -15.12
CA ALA A 57 18.94 8.76 -15.21
C ALA A 57 18.06 8.70 -16.47
N GLY A 58 17.83 7.50 -16.99
CA GLY A 58 16.91 7.27 -18.11
C GLY A 58 15.48 6.96 -17.67
N ASP A 59 14.59 6.82 -18.65
CA ASP A 59 13.17 6.52 -18.43
C ASP A 59 12.92 5.26 -17.62
N ALA A 60 13.81 4.26 -17.71
CA ALA A 60 13.69 3.02 -16.95
C ALA A 60 13.62 3.25 -15.43
N LEU A 61 14.20 4.35 -14.92
CA LEU A 61 14.08 4.70 -13.51
C LEU A 61 12.64 5.12 -13.15
N LEU A 62 11.96 5.88 -13.99
CA LEU A 62 10.56 6.23 -13.76
C LEU A 62 9.60 5.04 -13.96
N ASP A 63 10.00 4.00 -14.69
CA ASP A 63 9.22 2.76 -14.75
C ASP A 63 9.23 2.02 -13.40
N THR A 64 10.26 2.22 -12.57
CA THR A 64 10.27 1.67 -11.21
C THR A 64 9.28 2.38 -10.31
N TYR A 65 9.00 3.68 -10.53
CA TYR A 65 7.95 4.38 -9.79
C TYR A 65 6.57 3.75 -10.03
N ASP A 66 6.25 3.48 -11.30
CA ASP A 66 5.02 2.79 -11.71
C ASP A 66 4.90 1.44 -10.99
N GLN A 67 5.93 0.59 -11.09
CA GLN A 67 5.93 -0.75 -10.50
C GLN A 67 5.81 -0.72 -8.96
N GLU A 68 6.61 0.10 -8.29
CA GLU A 68 6.66 0.17 -6.83
C GLU A 68 5.35 0.73 -6.25
N ARG A 69 4.82 1.80 -6.85
CA ARG A 69 3.64 2.49 -6.29
C ARG A 69 2.32 1.83 -6.68
N VAL A 70 2.24 1.14 -7.82
CA VAL A 70 1.13 0.22 -8.12
C VAL A 70 1.07 -0.91 -7.10
N HIS A 71 2.23 -1.52 -6.77
CA HIS A 71 2.29 -2.56 -5.74
C HIS A 71 1.84 -2.04 -4.37
N GLY A 72 2.35 -0.88 -3.94
CA GLY A 72 1.93 -0.27 -2.68
C GLY A 72 0.44 0.08 -2.63
N ALA A 73 -0.13 0.54 -3.74
CA ALA A 73 -1.56 0.80 -3.85
C ALA A 73 -2.40 -0.50 -3.76
N ASP A 74 -1.98 -1.58 -4.42
CA ASP A 74 -2.66 -2.88 -4.32
C ASP A 74 -2.69 -3.41 -2.88
N GLU A 75 -1.55 -3.38 -2.20
CA GLU A 75 -1.49 -3.79 -0.81
C GLU A 75 -2.38 -2.92 0.09
N ASN A 76 -2.38 -1.60 -0.11
CA ASN A 76 -3.21 -0.69 0.67
C ASN A 76 -4.70 -0.93 0.42
N ILE A 77 -5.11 -1.15 -0.82
CA ILE A 77 -6.50 -1.49 -1.19
C ILE A 77 -6.94 -2.77 -0.48
N VAL A 78 -6.14 -3.85 -0.54
CA VAL A 78 -6.47 -5.12 0.12
C VAL A 78 -6.65 -4.92 1.63
N ASN A 79 -5.74 -4.18 2.26
CA ASN A 79 -5.80 -3.94 3.71
C ASN A 79 -6.96 -3.03 4.12
N SER A 80 -7.27 -1.99 3.33
CA SER A 80 -8.40 -1.08 3.55
C SER A 80 -9.74 -1.79 3.35
N THR A 81 -9.87 -2.67 2.34
CA THR A 81 -11.09 -3.46 2.14
C THR A 81 -11.35 -4.38 3.32
N ARG A 82 -10.33 -5.12 3.79
CA ARG A 82 -10.45 -6.00 4.97
C ARG A 82 -10.90 -5.23 6.22
N ALA A 83 -10.30 -4.06 6.48
CA ALA A 83 -10.69 -3.22 7.61
C ALA A 83 -12.13 -2.71 7.47
N THR A 84 -12.52 -2.27 6.26
CA THR A 84 -13.87 -1.76 5.96
C THR A 84 -14.93 -2.84 6.17
N ASP A 85 -14.70 -4.05 5.65
CA ASP A 85 -15.66 -5.17 5.80
C ASP A 85 -15.78 -5.66 7.25
N PHE A 86 -14.70 -5.57 8.04
CA PHE A 86 -14.72 -5.89 9.46
C PHE A 86 -15.49 -4.83 10.28
N ILE A 87 -15.26 -3.54 10.00
CA ILE A 87 -15.91 -2.43 10.73
C ILE A 87 -17.39 -2.31 10.35
N THR A 88 -17.71 -2.48 9.06
CA THR A 88 -19.06 -2.31 8.50
C THR A 88 -19.58 -3.64 7.93
N PRO A 89 -20.00 -4.60 8.78
CA PRO A 89 -20.47 -5.90 8.32
C PRO A 89 -21.74 -5.77 7.48
N LYS A 90 -21.73 -6.34 6.28
CA LYS A 90 -22.81 -6.26 5.28
C LYS A 90 -23.80 -7.43 5.34
N SER A 91 -23.55 -8.43 6.20
CA SER A 91 -24.40 -9.62 6.36
C SER A 91 -24.47 -10.07 7.83
N ALA A 92 -25.49 -10.88 8.16
CA ALA A 92 -25.62 -11.47 9.49
C ALA A 92 -24.40 -12.34 9.86
N ILE A 93 -23.86 -13.08 8.88
CA ILE A 93 -22.67 -13.93 9.06
C ILE A 93 -21.43 -13.07 9.34
N SER A 94 -21.21 -12.00 8.57
CA SER A 94 -20.10 -11.07 8.81
C SER A 94 -20.18 -10.39 10.18
N LYS A 95 -21.41 -10.08 10.64
CA LYS A 95 -21.64 -9.51 11.97
C LYS A 95 -21.35 -10.52 13.08
N LEU A 96 -21.77 -11.78 12.92
CA LEU A 96 -21.45 -12.86 13.85
C LEU A 96 -19.94 -13.09 13.94
N PHE A 97 -19.26 -13.20 12.80
CA PHE A 97 -17.81 -13.36 12.72
C PHE A 97 -17.09 -12.22 13.45
N ARG A 98 -17.43 -10.96 13.14
CA ARG A 98 -16.84 -9.79 13.81
C ARG A 98 -17.01 -9.85 15.33
N ASN A 99 -18.22 -10.14 15.80
CA ASN A 99 -18.50 -10.20 17.24
C ASN A 99 -17.71 -11.34 17.93
N ALA A 100 -17.59 -12.50 17.29
CA ALA A 100 -16.79 -13.61 17.79
C ALA A 100 -15.29 -13.24 17.87
N VAL A 101 -14.75 -12.58 16.83
CA VAL A 101 -13.37 -12.08 16.82
C VAL A 101 -13.13 -11.07 17.94
N LEU A 102 -14.06 -10.14 18.17
CA LEU A 102 -13.94 -9.13 19.23
C LEU A 102 -13.96 -9.78 20.62
N SER A 103 -14.85 -10.73 20.87
CA SER A 103 -14.90 -11.48 22.13
C SER A 103 -13.61 -12.28 22.34
N LEU A 104 -13.11 -12.94 21.30
CA LEU A 104 -11.89 -13.74 21.39
C LEU A 104 -10.62 -12.89 21.55
N ALA A 105 -10.60 -11.66 21.03
CA ALA A 105 -9.47 -10.74 21.14
C ALA A 105 -9.14 -10.35 22.59
N GLU A 106 -10.08 -10.49 23.53
CA GLU A 106 -9.84 -10.30 24.96
C GLU A 106 -8.79 -11.31 25.47
N ALA A 107 -8.98 -12.60 25.14
CA ALA A 107 -8.20 -13.69 25.70
C ALA A 107 -7.11 -14.26 24.77
N ALA A 108 -7.25 -14.11 23.45
CA ALA A 108 -6.38 -14.75 22.47
C ALA A 108 -5.62 -13.73 21.60
N PRO A 109 -4.27 -13.69 21.67
CA PRO A 109 -3.45 -12.73 20.91
C PRO A 109 -3.67 -12.78 19.39
N PHE A 110 -3.92 -13.95 18.81
CA PHE A 110 -4.12 -14.09 17.37
C PHE A 110 -5.42 -13.41 16.89
N ALA A 111 -6.45 -13.30 17.73
CA ALA A 111 -7.68 -12.61 17.33
C ALA A 111 -7.46 -11.08 17.25
N ARG A 112 -6.52 -10.53 18.01
CA ARG A 112 -6.15 -9.11 17.95
C ARG A 112 -5.57 -8.71 16.59
N THR A 113 -4.85 -9.62 15.93
CA THR A 113 -4.30 -9.39 14.58
C THR A 113 -5.38 -9.43 13.50
N ILE A 114 -6.57 -9.94 13.79
CA ILE A 114 -7.73 -9.92 12.89
C ILE A 114 -8.48 -8.59 13.01
N VAL A 115 -8.56 -8.04 14.24
CA VAL A 115 -9.17 -6.73 14.50
C VAL A 115 -8.36 -5.60 13.86
N ASN A 116 -7.04 -5.66 14.00
CA ASN A 116 -6.13 -4.70 13.38
C ASN A 116 -5.37 -5.41 12.26
N SER A 117 -5.70 -5.11 11.00
CA SER A 117 -5.02 -5.69 9.82
C SER A 117 -3.53 -5.33 9.69
N GLY A 118 -2.95 -4.63 10.69
CA GLY A 118 -1.52 -4.67 10.98
C GLY A 118 -0.66 -3.73 10.14
N ARG A 119 -1.18 -3.14 9.07
CA ARG A 119 -0.39 -2.26 8.18
C ARG A 119 -0.44 -0.75 8.46
N LEU A 120 -1.01 -0.30 9.58
CA LEU A 120 -0.98 1.14 9.91
C LEU A 120 0.45 1.67 10.12
N SER A 121 1.38 0.78 10.50
CA SER A 121 2.76 1.15 10.85
C SER A 121 3.81 0.28 10.16
N LEU A 122 3.45 -0.43 9.08
CA LEU A 122 4.37 -1.29 8.34
C LEU A 122 4.63 -0.72 6.94
N PRO A 123 5.91 -0.59 6.54
CA PRO A 123 6.28 -0.10 5.22
C PRO A 123 5.81 -1.06 4.11
N CYS A 124 5.67 -0.52 2.90
CA CYS A 124 5.45 -1.30 1.69
C CYS A 124 6.77 -1.91 1.31
N THR A 125 6.88 -3.23 1.16
CA THR A 125 8.16 -3.83 0.78
C THR A 125 8.19 -4.03 -0.72
N TYR A 126 9.18 -3.47 -1.42
CA TYR A 126 9.30 -3.64 -2.87
C TYR A 126 10.12 -4.88 -3.23
N ASP A 127 9.67 -6.06 -2.79
CA ASP A 127 10.32 -7.33 -3.11
C ASP A 127 10.38 -7.49 -4.65
N GLY A 128 11.59 -7.74 -5.18
CA GLY A 128 11.80 -7.87 -6.63
C GLY A 128 11.81 -6.56 -7.42
N SER A 129 11.84 -5.38 -6.77
CA SER A 129 12.12 -4.12 -7.48
C SER A 129 13.43 -4.24 -8.26
N ARG A 130 13.45 -3.64 -9.45
CA ARG A 130 14.64 -3.56 -10.30
C ARG A 130 15.78 -2.76 -9.65
N LEU A 131 15.47 -1.97 -8.62
CA LEU A 131 16.46 -1.24 -7.84
C LEU A 131 17.11 -2.08 -6.75
N ASN A 132 16.59 -3.27 -6.46
CA ASN A 132 17.17 -4.18 -5.49
C ASN A 132 18.26 -5.04 -6.13
N GLY A 133 19.37 -5.21 -5.41
CA GLY A 133 20.39 -6.19 -5.73
C GLY A 133 20.08 -7.58 -5.16
N PRO A 134 20.87 -8.61 -5.51
CA PRO A 134 20.77 -9.93 -4.89
C PRO A 134 21.15 -9.88 -3.40
N ASP A 135 20.63 -10.83 -2.63
CA ASP A 135 21.04 -11.04 -1.25
C ASP A 135 22.55 -11.36 -1.17
N ALA A 136 23.22 -10.84 -0.15
CA ALA A 136 24.64 -11.07 0.09
C ALA A 136 24.88 -11.59 1.51
N THR A 137 25.81 -12.53 1.66
CA THR A 137 26.13 -13.24 2.91
C THR A 137 26.64 -12.36 4.05
N GLY A 138 26.97 -11.09 3.79
CA GLY A 138 27.37 -10.09 4.80
C GLY A 138 26.29 -9.05 5.13
N LEU A 139 25.12 -9.11 4.49
CA LEU A 139 24.01 -8.20 4.78
C LEU A 139 23.10 -8.78 5.88
N PRO A 140 22.31 -7.94 6.57
CA PRO A 140 21.35 -8.43 7.54
C PRO A 140 20.35 -9.39 6.90
N ALA A 141 19.93 -10.42 7.64
CA ALA A 141 18.98 -11.43 7.17
C ALA A 141 17.61 -10.84 6.72
N ARG A 142 17.31 -9.58 7.09
CA ARG A 142 16.18 -8.81 6.58
C ARG A 142 16.56 -7.34 6.39
N THR A 143 17.15 -7.00 5.25
CA THR A 143 17.06 -5.65 4.66
C THR A 143 16.08 -5.73 3.51
N ARG A 144 14.85 -5.30 3.73
CA ARG A 144 13.78 -5.31 2.72
C ARG A 144 13.40 -3.87 2.39
N PRO A 145 14.04 -3.25 1.36
CA PRO A 145 13.79 -1.86 1.01
C PRO A 145 12.32 -1.63 0.65
N GLY A 146 11.79 -0.52 1.13
CA GLY A 146 10.37 -0.26 1.13
C GLY A 146 9.97 1.07 1.74
#